data_AF-A0A2P2K0Z9-F1
#
_entry.id   AF-A0A2P2K0Z9-F1
#
_cell.length_a   1.000
_cell.length_b   1.000
_cell.length_c   1.000
_cell.angle_alpha   90.00
_cell.angle_beta   90.00
_cell.angle_gamma   90.00
#
_symmetry.space_group_name_H-M   'P 1'
#
loop_
_entity.id
_entity.type
_entity.pdbx_description
1 polymer ?
#
loop_
_entity_poly.entity_id
_entity_poly.type
_entity_poly.pdbx_seq_one_letter_code
_entity_poly.pdbx_strand_id
1 'polypeptide(L)'
;MSSSSSAAAVNSPPVAKKVKHIMELFGDVRVDNYYWLRDDSRSDQDVITYLRQENSYTDFVMSGTKQLEQQLFAEMRGRIKEDDISAPLRKGPFYYYTRTLEGKEYVQYCRRPIPNAEAPTSVHDIMPTGPDAPPEHVILDENVMAQPHDYYSIGAFKKLKLLLESL
;
A
#
# COMPACT_ATOMS: atom_id res chain seq x y z
N MET A 1 39.58 -24.03 -29.18
CA MET A 1 38.56 -24.14 -28.11
C MET A 1 37.99 -22.75 -27.93
N SER A 2 36.85 -22.47 -28.56
CA SER A 2 36.20 -21.15 -28.46
C SER A 2 34.84 -21.36 -27.84
N SER A 3 34.74 -21.01 -26.56
CA SER A 3 33.50 -20.99 -25.79
C SER A 3 32.66 -19.78 -26.21
N SER A 4 31.56 -20.02 -26.92
CA SER A 4 30.54 -19.01 -27.17
C SER A 4 29.66 -18.86 -25.92
N SER A 5 29.81 -17.77 -25.17
CA SER A 5 28.80 -17.37 -24.20
C SER A 5 27.58 -16.84 -24.95
N SER A 6 26.45 -17.56 -24.85
CA SER A 6 25.16 -17.08 -25.35
C SER A 6 24.69 -15.93 -24.47
N ALA A 7 24.73 -14.71 -25.00
CA ALA A 7 23.87 -13.64 -24.52
C ALA A 7 22.45 -14.02 -24.95
N ALA A 8 21.62 -14.46 -24.00
CA ALA A 8 20.21 -14.72 -24.25
C ALA A 8 19.57 -13.43 -24.79
N ALA A 9 18.95 -13.52 -25.96
CA ALA A 9 18.37 -12.40 -26.65
C ALA A 9 17.23 -11.79 -25.81
N VAL A 10 17.30 -10.49 -25.55
CA VAL A 10 16.28 -9.69 -24.82
C VAL A 10 14.89 -9.73 -25.49
N ASN A 11 14.78 -10.35 -26.68
CA ASN A 11 13.60 -10.31 -27.53
C ASN A 11 12.71 -11.56 -27.45
N SER A 12 13.07 -12.59 -26.68
CA SER A 12 12.26 -13.81 -26.51
C SER A 12 11.85 -14.00 -25.05
N PRO A 13 10.66 -14.56 -24.79
CA PRO A 13 10.21 -14.82 -23.43
C PRO A 13 11.20 -15.74 -22.70
N PRO A 14 11.54 -15.45 -21.44
CA PRO A 14 12.45 -16.31 -20.68
C PRO A 14 11.81 -17.67 -20.45
N VAL A 15 12.63 -18.72 -20.50
CA VAL A 15 12.16 -20.10 -20.34
C VAL A 15 12.66 -20.63 -19.00
N ALA A 16 11.73 -20.88 -18.07
CA ALA A 16 12.04 -21.47 -16.78
C ALA A 16 12.65 -22.87 -16.95
N LYS A 17 13.71 -23.16 -16.17
CA LYS A 17 14.23 -24.53 -16.07
C LYS A 17 13.14 -25.45 -15.49
N LYS A 18 13.13 -26.71 -15.94
CA LYS A 18 12.27 -27.75 -15.41
C LYS A 18 13.05 -28.57 -14.38
N VAL A 19 12.63 -28.50 -13.12
CA VAL A 19 13.19 -29.29 -12.03
C VAL A 19 12.08 -30.18 -11.48
N LYS A 20 12.20 -31.49 -11.70
CA LYS A 20 11.18 -32.46 -11.29
C LYS A 20 11.00 -32.41 -9.77
N HIS A 21 9.82 -31.99 -9.32
CA HIS A 21 9.38 -32.09 -7.92
C HIS A 21 8.11 -32.94 -7.85
N ILE A 22 8.11 -33.96 -6.99
CA ILE A 22 6.98 -34.87 -6.83
C ILE A 22 6.15 -34.42 -5.63
N MET A 23 4.85 -34.26 -5.85
CA MET A 23 3.88 -33.96 -4.81
C MET A 23 2.88 -35.12 -4.72
N GLU A 24 2.73 -35.69 -3.53
CA GLU A 24 1.78 -36.76 -3.27
C GLU A 24 0.76 -36.29 -2.23
N LEU A 25 -0.53 -36.42 -2.55
CA LEU A 25 -1.61 -36.11 -1.62
C LEU A 25 -2.79 -37.04 -1.88
N PHE A 26 -3.32 -37.65 -0.81
CA PHE A 26 -4.42 -38.61 -0.87
C PHE A 26 -4.19 -39.80 -1.84
N GLY A 27 -2.93 -40.22 -2.00
CA GLY A 27 -2.54 -41.29 -2.91
C GLY A 27 -2.50 -40.90 -4.40
N ASP A 28 -2.68 -39.61 -4.73
CA ASP A 28 -2.46 -39.08 -6.08
C ASP A 28 -1.06 -38.44 -6.18
N VAL A 29 -0.32 -38.79 -7.22
CA VAL A 29 1.06 -38.34 -7.45
C VAL A 29 1.09 -37.39 -8.63
N ARG A 30 1.50 -36.15 -8.37
CA ARG A 30 1.67 -35.09 -9.37
C ARG A 30 3.13 -34.66 -9.45
N VAL A 31 3.57 -34.31 -10.65
CA VAL A 31 4.91 -33.76 -10.88
C VAL A 31 4.78 -32.29 -11.23
N ASP A 32 5.33 -31.42 -10.39
CA ASP A 32 5.49 -30.01 -10.66
C ASP A 32 6.94 -29.74 -11.07
N ASN A 33 7.15 -29.28 -12.31
CA ASN A 33 8.49 -28.97 -12.81
C ASN A 33 8.98 -27.57 -12.39
N TYR A 34 8.13 -26.75 -11.79
CA TYR A 34 8.38 -25.35 -11.47
C TYR A 34 8.22 -25.04 -9.98
N TYR A 35 8.05 -26.07 -9.15
CA TYR A 35 7.99 -25.92 -7.69
C TYR A 35 9.19 -25.17 -7.12
N TRP A 36 10.35 -25.24 -7.78
CA TRP A 36 11.57 -24.52 -7.41
C TRP A 36 11.44 -22.99 -7.46
N LEU A 37 10.43 -22.43 -8.16
CA LEU A 37 10.14 -21.00 -8.13
C LEU A 37 9.56 -20.52 -6.80
N ARG A 38 9.05 -21.45 -5.97
CA ARG A 38 8.64 -21.14 -4.62
C ARG A 38 9.85 -21.14 -3.70
N ASP A 39 10.23 -19.96 -3.25
CA ASP A 39 11.17 -19.76 -2.16
C ASP A 39 10.53 -18.91 -1.06
N ASP A 40 10.25 -19.53 0.09
CA ASP A 40 9.59 -18.87 1.21
C ASP A 40 10.50 -17.79 1.85
N SER A 41 11.84 -17.91 1.74
CA SER A 41 12.78 -16.87 2.21
C SER A 41 12.97 -15.72 1.23
N ARG A 42 12.51 -15.88 -0.03
CA ARG A 42 12.57 -14.88 -1.12
C ARG A 42 13.99 -14.36 -1.39
N SER A 43 14.98 -15.23 -1.26
CA SER A 43 16.40 -14.90 -1.38
C SER A 43 17.15 -15.82 -2.35
N ASP A 44 16.52 -16.87 -2.86
CA ASP A 44 17.10 -17.78 -3.85
C ASP A 44 17.47 -17.02 -5.13
N GLN A 45 18.75 -17.14 -5.50
CA GLN A 45 19.31 -16.36 -6.60
C GLN A 45 18.82 -16.84 -7.96
N ASP A 46 18.47 -18.12 -8.14
CA ASP A 46 17.91 -18.63 -9.38
C ASP A 46 16.49 -18.10 -9.59
N VAL A 47 15.68 -18.06 -8.52
CA VAL A 47 14.32 -17.48 -8.54
C VAL A 47 14.39 -15.99 -8.85
N ILE A 48 15.22 -15.23 -8.13
CA ILE A 48 15.37 -13.78 -8.36
C ILE A 48 15.87 -13.49 -9.78
N THR A 49 16.81 -14.28 -10.29
CA THR A 49 17.34 -14.11 -11.65
C THR A 49 16.24 -14.34 -12.70
N TYR A 50 15.43 -15.39 -12.53
CA TYR A 50 14.31 -15.65 -13.43
C TYR A 50 13.26 -14.52 -13.40
N LEU A 51 12.90 -14.02 -12.21
CA LEU A 51 11.97 -12.89 -12.08
C LEU A 51 12.50 -11.61 -12.74
N ARG A 52 13.81 -11.34 -12.65
CA ARG A 52 14.43 -10.20 -13.35
C ARG A 52 14.39 -10.34 -14.87
N GLN A 53 14.54 -11.56 -15.39
CA GLN A 53 14.41 -11.85 -16.81
C GLN A 53 12.97 -11.60 -17.28
N GLU A 54 11.97 -12.05 -16.51
CA GLU A 54 10.55 -11.79 -16.80
C GLU A 54 10.22 -10.29 -16.78
N ASN A 55 10.74 -9.54 -15.79
CA ASN A 55 10.57 -8.08 -15.75
C ASN A 55 11.19 -7.40 -16.97
N SER A 56 12.39 -7.81 -17.36
CA SER A 56 13.08 -7.24 -18.53
C SER A 56 12.33 -7.54 -19.84
N TYR A 57 11.78 -8.74 -19.98
CA TYR A 57 10.95 -9.10 -21.13
C TYR A 57 9.63 -8.31 -21.14
N THR A 58 9.01 -8.12 -19.98
CA THR A 58 7.81 -7.29 -19.83
C THR A 58 8.09 -5.84 -20.24
N ASP A 59 9.19 -5.25 -19.77
CA ASP A 59 9.60 -3.89 -20.15
C ASP A 59 9.84 -3.76 -21.66
N PHE A 60 10.42 -4.80 -22.28
CA PHE A 60 10.62 -4.84 -23.73
C PHE A 60 9.29 -4.87 -24.49
N VAL A 61 8.38 -5.78 -24.13
CA VAL A 61 7.07 -5.93 -24.80
C VAL A 61 6.19 -4.68 -24.58
N MET A 62 6.26 -4.08 -23.39
CA MET A 62 5.48 -2.89 -23.00
C MET A 62 6.18 -1.57 -23.37
N SER A 63 7.34 -1.60 -24.01
CA SER A 63 8.07 -0.37 -24.37
C SER A 63 7.24 0.58 -25.25
N GLY A 64 6.39 0.05 -26.13
CA GLY A 64 5.51 0.83 -27.01
C GLY A 64 4.33 1.51 -26.30
N THR A 65 3.99 1.12 -25.07
CA THR A 65 2.82 1.65 -24.34
C THR A 65 3.17 2.77 -23.36
N LYS A 66 4.44 3.16 -23.26
CA LYS A 66 4.91 4.13 -22.24
C LYS A 66 4.21 5.48 -22.29
N GLN A 67 3.88 5.99 -23.49
CA GLN A 67 3.13 7.23 -23.61
C GLN A 67 1.69 7.10 -23.08
N LEU A 68 1.02 5.98 -23.40
CA LEU A 68 -0.33 5.70 -22.91
C LEU A 68 -0.34 5.49 -21.38
N GLU A 69 0.65 4.78 -20.85
CA GLU A 69 0.84 4.59 -19.40
C GLU A 69 0.96 5.94 -18.67
N GLN A 70 1.78 6.86 -19.19
CA GLN A 70 1.94 8.19 -18.62
C GLN A 70 0.65 9.03 -18.69
N GLN A 71 -0.08 8.95 -19.80
CA GLN A 71 -1.37 9.64 -19.95
C GLN A 71 -2.39 9.12 -18.94
N LEU A 72 -2.54 7.80 -18.83
CA LEU A 72 -3.45 7.17 -17.86
C LEU A 72 -3.03 7.49 -16.42
N PHE A 73 -1.75 7.46 -16.10
CA PHE A 73 -1.24 7.84 -14.79
C PHE A 73 -1.61 9.29 -14.42
N ALA A 74 -1.38 10.23 -15.35
CA ALA A 74 -1.73 11.63 -15.14
C ALA A 74 -3.25 11.84 -15.00
N GLU A 75 -4.05 11.13 -15.80
CA GLU A 75 -5.51 11.19 -15.73
C GLU A 75 -6.04 10.64 -14.39
N MET A 76 -5.54 9.49 -13.96
CA MET A 76 -5.92 8.90 -12.66
C MET A 76 -5.52 9.83 -11.51
N ARG A 77 -4.30 10.35 -11.52
CA ARG A 77 -3.83 11.29 -10.50
C ARG A 77 -4.64 12.59 -10.50
N GLY A 78 -4.97 13.14 -11.67
CA GLY A 78 -5.77 14.36 -11.81
C GLY A 78 -7.21 14.23 -11.30
N ARG A 79 -7.73 13.00 -11.13
CA ARG A 79 -9.04 12.73 -10.52
C ARG A 79 -8.99 12.57 -9.01
N ILE A 80 -7.80 12.46 -8.42
CA ILE A 80 -7.62 12.30 -6.98
C ILE A 80 -7.45 13.69 -6.37
N LYS A 81 -8.28 14.00 -5.38
CA LYS A 81 -8.12 15.19 -4.56
C LYS A 81 -7.04 14.91 -3.51
N GLU A 82 -5.85 15.45 -3.69
CA GLU A 82 -4.70 15.12 -2.82
C GLU A 82 -4.90 15.63 -1.37
N ASP A 83 -5.39 16.86 -1.20
CA ASP A 83 -5.78 17.40 0.10
C ASP A 83 -7.28 17.14 0.36
N ASP A 84 -7.57 16.19 1.25
CA ASP A 84 -8.94 15.82 1.56
C ASP A 84 -9.11 15.38 3.01
N ILE A 85 -10.35 15.45 3.49
CA ILE A 85 -10.73 15.05 4.85
C ILE A 85 -11.85 14.02 4.76
N SER A 86 -11.71 12.91 5.46
CA SER A 86 -12.76 11.90 5.56
C SER A 86 -13.99 12.45 6.28
N ALA A 87 -15.17 11.85 6.03
CA ALA A 87 -16.36 12.10 6.83
C ALA A 87 -16.07 11.93 8.35
N PRO A 88 -16.24 12.99 9.18
CA PRO A 88 -15.92 12.93 10.60
C PRO A 88 -16.83 11.97 11.37
N LEU A 89 -16.24 11.15 12.23
CA LEU A 89 -16.95 10.27 13.15
C LEU A 89 -17.02 10.92 14.54
N ARG A 90 -18.24 11.24 15.00
CA ARG A 90 -18.48 11.67 16.39
C ARG A 90 -18.35 10.46 17.32
N LYS A 91 -17.44 10.51 18.29
CA LYS A 91 -17.28 9.46 19.31
C LYS A 91 -16.76 10.03 20.62
N GLY A 92 -17.51 9.87 21.70
CA GLY A 92 -17.16 10.49 22.99
C GLY A 92 -17.09 12.02 22.85
N PRO A 93 -16.09 12.69 23.43
CA PRO A 93 -15.98 14.15 23.39
C PRO A 93 -15.31 14.70 22.13
N PHE A 94 -15.09 13.88 21.09
CA PHE A 94 -14.36 14.26 19.88
C PHE A 94 -15.08 13.87 18.59
N TYR A 95 -14.84 14.67 17.55
CA TYR A 95 -14.90 14.22 16.16
C TYR A 95 -13.56 13.64 15.77
N TYR A 96 -13.55 12.50 15.10
CA TYR A 96 -12.36 11.88 14.56
C TYR A 96 -12.45 11.76 13.05
N TYR A 97 -11.34 12.02 12.36
CA TYR A 97 -11.26 11.94 10.91
C TYR A 97 -9.83 11.62 10.49
N THR A 98 -9.66 11.27 9.23
CA THR A 98 -8.36 11.24 8.58
C THR A 98 -8.26 12.41 7.61
N ARG A 99 -7.03 12.90 7.40
CA ARG A 99 -6.73 13.87 6.36
C ARG A 99 -5.58 13.38 5.49
N THR A 100 -5.68 13.59 4.18
CA THR A 100 -4.54 13.52 3.25
C THR A 100 -4.06 14.94 2.99
N LEU A 101 -2.79 15.11 2.69
CA LEU A 101 -2.21 16.41 2.37
C LEU A 101 -1.61 16.36 0.97
N GLU A 102 -1.64 17.49 0.27
CA GLU A 102 -1.02 17.60 -1.06
C GLU A 102 0.45 17.18 -1.02
N GLY A 103 0.86 16.35 -1.99
CA GLY A 103 2.22 15.82 -2.07
C GLY A 103 2.63 14.88 -0.94
N LYS A 104 1.69 14.39 -0.12
CA LYS A 104 1.93 13.38 0.93
C LYS A 104 1.34 12.03 0.54
N GLU A 105 2.07 10.97 0.85
CA GLU A 105 1.70 9.59 0.46
C GLU A 105 0.76 8.93 1.46
N TYR A 106 0.75 9.38 2.71
CA TYR A 106 0.01 8.73 3.79
C TYR A 106 -0.97 9.68 4.49
N VAL A 107 -1.95 9.08 5.15
CA VAL A 107 -2.99 9.80 5.91
C VAL A 107 -2.45 10.30 7.26
N GLN A 108 -3.15 11.27 7.83
CA GLN A 108 -2.99 11.67 9.21
C GLN A 108 -4.29 11.42 9.95
N TYR A 109 -4.22 10.80 11.14
CA TYR A 109 -5.37 10.62 12.00
C TYR A 109 -5.50 11.82 12.92
N CYS A 110 -6.64 12.51 12.82
CA CYS A 110 -6.90 13.72 13.57
C CYS A 110 -8.14 13.57 14.47
N ARG A 111 -8.21 14.45 15.46
CA ARG A 111 -9.43 14.69 16.23
C ARG A 111 -9.64 16.17 16.54
N ARG A 112 -10.89 16.55 16.69
CA ARG A 112 -11.30 17.87 17.15
C ARG A 112 -12.30 17.72 18.31
N PRO A 113 -12.17 18.47 19.42
CA PRO A 113 -13.12 18.39 20.51
C PRO A 113 -14.49 18.94 20.09
N ILE A 114 -15.55 18.40 20.70
CA ILE A 114 -16.93 18.84 20.48
C ILE A 114 -17.19 20.04 21.40
N PRO A 115 -17.59 21.22 20.88
CA PRO A 115 -17.81 22.42 21.70
C PRO A 115 -18.83 22.22 22.84
N ASN A 116 -19.88 21.44 22.60
CA ASN A 116 -20.89 21.08 23.59
C ASN A 116 -21.02 19.56 23.70
N ALA A 117 -20.05 18.93 24.37
CA ALA A 117 -19.97 17.48 24.48
C ALA A 117 -21.13 16.85 25.29
N GLU A 118 -21.81 17.64 26.13
CA GLU A 118 -22.91 17.20 26.99
C GLU A 118 -24.28 17.27 26.30
N ALA A 119 -24.40 18.00 25.18
CA ALA A 119 -25.63 18.05 24.42
C ALA A 119 -25.97 16.68 23.80
N PRO A 120 -27.27 16.31 23.75
CA PRO A 120 -27.73 15.11 23.06
C PRO A 120 -27.23 15.08 21.61
N THR A 121 -26.88 13.89 21.13
CA THR A 121 -26.50 13.69 19.72
C THR A 121 -27.69 13.96 18.79
N SER A 122 -27.43 14.71 17.72
CA SER A 122 -28.38 15.05 16.67
C SER A 122 -27.86 14.60 15.31
N VAL A 123 -28.77 14.24 14.40
CA VAL A 123 -28.43 13.98 12.99
C VAL A 123 -27.93 15.22 12.26
N HIS A 124 -28.16 16.41 12.83
CA HIS A 124 -27.69 17.68 12.30
C HIS A 124 -26.36 18.13 12.90
N ASP A 125 -25.71 17.28 13.71
CA ASP A 125 -24.39 17.58 14.24
C ASP A 125 -23.35 17.59 13.13
N ILE A 126 -22.60 18.69 13.03
CA ILE A 126 -21.53 18.86 12.06
C ILE A 126 -20.27 19.20 12.85
N MET A 127 -19.14 18.63 12.42
CA MET A 127 -17.84 19.01 12.96
C MET A 127 -17.57 20.49 12.61
N PRO A 128 -17.34 21.37 13.60
CA PRO A 128 -17.05 22.78 13.32
C PRO A 128 -15.77 22.88 12.47
N THR A 129 -15.81 23.73 11.44
CA THR A 129 -14.67 24.06 10.55
C THR A 129 -14.46 25.57 10.52
N GLY A 130 -13.28 26.01 10.11
CA GLY A 130 -12.92 27.43 10.03
C GLY A 130 -12.16 27.96 11.26
N PRO A 131 -11.92 29.29 11.32
CA PRO A 131 -11.03 29.92 12.31
C PRO A 131 -11.50 29.77 13.77
N ASP A 132 -12.82 29.75 13.99
CA ASP A 132 -13.42 29.65 15.32
C ASP A 132 -13.61 28.18 15.77
N ALA A 133 -13.22 27.22 14.93
CA ALA A 133 -13.29 25.81 15.28
C ALA A 133 -12.25 25.48 16.37
N PRO A 134 -12.59 24.59 17.33
CA PRO A 134 -11.61 24.14 18.30
C PRO A 134 -10.36 23.55 17.64
N PRO A 135 -9.18 23.66 18.28
CA PRO A 135 -7.93 23.24 17.68
C PRO A 135 -7.96 21.74 17.33
N GLU A 136 -7.50 21.45 16.12
CA GLU A 136 -7.26 20.07 15.68
C GLU A 136 -6.07 19.48 16.42
N HIS A 137 -6.19 18.21 16.78
CA HIS A 137 -5.10 17.42 17.34
C HIS A 137 -4.78 16.26 16.39
N VAL A 138 -3.57 16.26 15.85
CA VAL A 138 -3.03 15.11 15.11
C VAL A 138 -2.66 14.03 16.13
N ILE A 139 -3.28 12.86 15.99
CA ILE A 139 -3.05 11.70 16.86
C ILE A 139 -1.88 10.88 16.31
N LEU A 140 -1.82 10.73 14.99
CA LEU A 140 -0.80 9.97 14.29
C LEU A 140 -0.62 10.53 12.88
N ASP A 141 0.61 10.91 12.56
CA ASP A 141 1.01 11.29 11.20
C ASP A 141 1.79 10.13 10.58
N GLU A 142 1.15 9.39 9.68
CA GLU A 142 1.80 8.25 9.03
C GLU A 142 2.99 8.69 8.15
N ASN A 143 2.99 9.92 7.62
CA ASN A 143 4.09 10.41 6.78
C ASN A 143 5.38 10.56 7.57
N VAL A 144 5.30 11.01 8.82
CA VAL A 144 6.46 11.10 9.71
C VAL A 144 6.94 9.71 10.10
N MET A 145 6.01 8.81 10.40
CA MET A 145 6.34 7.44 10.79
C MET A 145 6.92 6.60 9.64
N ALA A 146 6.55 6.91 8.39
CA ALA A 146 7.02 6.19 7.21
C ALA A 146 8.44 6.60 6.78
N GLN A 147 8.92 7.79 7.11
CA GLN A 147 10.23 8.31 6.67
C GLN A 147 11.44 7.37 6.85
N PRO A 148 11.60 6.62 7.97
CA PRO A 148 12.74 5.73 8.15
C PRO A 148 12.56 4.35 7.48
N HIS A 149 11.51 4.13 6.69
CA HIS A 149 11.16 2.82 6.14
C HIS A 149 10.98 2.86 4.62
N ASP A 150 11.46 1.82 3.92
CA ASP A 150 11.23 1.65 2.48
C ASP A 150 9.78 1.25 2.16
N TYR A 151 9.07 0.69 3.15
CA TYR A 151 7.66 0.34 3.08
C TYR A 151 7.01 0.57 4.45
N TYR A 152 5.87 1.26 4.47
CA TYR A 152 5.11 1.53 5.68
C TYR A 152 3.64 1.21 5.49
N SER A 153 3.04 0.55 6.48
CA SER A 153 1.61 0.24 6.47
C SER A 153 1.10 0.06 7.90
N ILE A 154 -0.05 0.65 8.20
CA ILE A 154 -0.77 0.43 9.44
C ILE A 154 -1.94 -0.50 9.17
N GLY A 155 -1.92 -1.70 9.75
CA GLY A 155 -2.98 -2.68 9.60
C GLY A 155 -4.26 -2.32 10.38
N ALA A 156 -4.12 -1.74 11.58
CA ALA A 156 -5.27 -1.29 12.37
C ALA A 156 -4.88 -0.14 13.30
N PHE A 157 -5.69 0.92 13.28
CA PHE A 157 -5.57 2.03 14.22
C PHE A 157 -6.81 2.10 15.12
N LYS A 158 -6.65 1.71 16.40
CA LYS A 158 -7.73 1.76 17.39
C LYS A 158 -7.58 2.98 18.30
N LYS A 159 -8.56 3.88 18.20
CA LYS A 159 -8.71 5.01 19.11
C LYS A 159 -9.18 4.49 20.48
N LEU A 160 -8.28 4.39 21.47
CA LEU A 160 -8.68 4.05 22.83
C LEU A 160 -9.52 5.18 23.44
N LYS A 161 -10.58 4.79 24.17
CA LYS A 161 -11.26 5.67 25.11
C LYS A 161 -10.27 5.90 26.25
N LEU A 162 -9.62 7.05 26.28
CA LEU A 162 -9.07 7.55 27.54
C LEU A 162 -10.28 7.76 28.45
N LEU A 163 -10.62 6.75 29.24
CA LEU A 163 -11.28 6.97 30.51
C LEU A 163 -10.28 7.80 31.31
N LEU A 164 -10.51 9.11 31.35
CA LEU A 164 -10.01 9.93 32.46
C LEU A 164 -10.73 9.41 33.70
N GLU A 165 -10.19 8.34 34.29
CA GLU A 165 -10.37 8.03 35.69
C GLU A 165 -9.15 8.58 36.43
N SER A 166 -9.43 9.38 37.47
CA SER A 166 -8.54 9.96 38.49
C SER A 166 -7.64 11.14 38.08
N LEU A 167 -8.10 12.36 38.39
CA LEU A 167 -7.77 13.09 39.63
C LEU A 167 -8.81 14.19 39.90
#